data_AF-A0A852H3R8-F1
#
_entry.id   AF-A0A852H3R8-F1
#
_cell.length_a   1.000
_cell.length_b   1.000
_cell.length_c   1.000
_cell.angle_alpha   90.00
_cell.angle_beta   90.00
_cell.angle_gamma   90.00
#
_symmetry.space_group_name_H-M   'P 1'
#
loop_
_entity.id
_entity.type
_entity.pdbx_description
1 polymer ?
#
loop_
_entity_poly.entity_id
_entity_poly.type
_entity_poly.pdbx_seq_one_letter_code
_entity_poly.pdbx_strand_id
1 'polypeptide(L)'
;RGPAGSDTASVAGMEELLSRSVPPLAPYETKEKAPPPAERLSAEFVRYYRALEAGPPRAELLTRLARDFGVDHGRVAEFSAKVLQAREQQRELGALLQAEDRLRYYLNPQYRGLFQHLGRLEGGLRFLVELRGDLVEGLATKAVDGPHVKEMNGVLKNMLSEWFSTGFLNLERVTWQSPCEVLQKISDSEAVHPVRNWVDMKRRVGSYRRCYFFSHCAIPGEPLIVLHVALTSDISSSIQAIVKEVPPLETEDTDKITTAIFYSISLTQQGLQGVELGTYLIKRVVKELQVGVPE
;
A
#
# COMPACT_ATOMS: atom_id res chain seq x y z
N ARG A 1 40.33 -16.76 7.58
CA ARG A 1 39.62 -16.22 8.76
C ARG A 1 39.13 -14.82 8.40
N GLY A 2 37.97 -14.75 7.73
CA GLY A 2 37.20 -13.53 7.43
C GLY A 2 36.02 -13.41 8.39
N PRO A 3 35.28 -12.28 8.42
CA PRO A 3 34.82 -11.66 9.65
C PRO A 3 33.52 -12.27 10.20
N ALA A 4 33.63 -13.13 11.21
CA ALA A 4 32.46 -13.58 11.98
C ALA A 4 31.96 -12.53 13.02
N GLY A 5 32.59 -11.35 13.06
CA GLY A 5 32.33 -10.31 14.06
C GLY A 5 31.35 -9.21 13.64
N SER A 6 31.07 -9.02 12.34
CA SER A 6 30.12 -8.00 11.87
C SER A 6 28.67 -8.47 11.88
N ASP A 7 28.42 -9.74 11.55
CA ASP A 7 27.07 -10.30 11.47
C ASP A 7 26.42 -10.53 12.84
N THR A 8 27.21 -10.82 13.87
CA THR A 8 26.68 -11.04 15.22
C THR A 8 26.27 -9.72 15.90
N ALA A 9 26.98 -8.63 15.61
CA ALA A 9 26.64 -7.29 16.10
C ALA A 9 25.41 -6.71 15.39
N SER A 10 25.22 -6.99 14.09
CA SER A 10 24.03 -6.54 13.35
C SER A 10 22.76 -7.27 13.79
N VAL A 11 22.85 -8.57 14.05
CA VAL A 11 21.73 -9.40 14.54
C VAL A 11 21.27 -8.98 15.94
N ALA A 12 22.19 -8.78 16.88
CA ALA A 12 21.85 -8.32 18.22
C ALA A 12 21.16 -6.94 18.21
N GLY A 13 21.61 -6.04 17.32
CA GLY A 13 20.98 -4.72 17.14
C GLY A 13 19.56 -4.81 16.57
N MET A 14 19.29 -5.76 15.65
CA MET A 14 17.93 -5.97 15.13
C MET A 14 16.98 -6.49 16.21
N GLU A 15 17.42 -7.47 17.02
CA GLU A 15 16.61 -8.02 18.12
C GLU A 15 16.29 -6.97 19.19
N GLU A 16 17.30 -6.17 19.58
CA GLU A 16 17.11 -5.08 20.54
C GLU A 16 16.14 -4.02 20.00
N LEU A 17 16.28 -3.63 18.72
CA LEU A 17 15.36 -2.68 18.10
C LEU A 17 13.92 -3.21 18.08
N LEU A 18 13.73 -4.46 17.63
CA LEU A 18 12.39 -5.05 17.48
C LEU A 18 11.71 -5.18 18.84
N SER A 19 12.41 -5.68 19.86
CA SER A 19 11.87 -5.81 21.22
C SER A 19 11.47 -4.48 21.85
N ARG A 20 12.16 -3.38 21.50
CA ARG A 20 11.81 -2.02 21.95
C ARG A 20 10.70 -1.39 21.12
N SER A 21 10.62 -1.70 19.82
CA SER A 21 9.72 -1.01 18.88
C SER A 21 8.36 -1.68 18.78
N VAL A 22 8.30 -3.01 18.91
CA VAL A 22 7.04 -3.75 18.87
C VAL A 22 6.43 -3.74 20.27
N PRO A 23 5.28 -3.07 20.48
CA PRO A 23 4.66 -3.03 21.80
C PRO A 23 4.22 -4.44 22.22
N PRO A 24 4.44 -4.84 23.47
CA PRO A 24 3.91 -6.10 23.98
C PRO A 24 2.37 -6.04 23.98
N LEU A 25 1.73 -7.17 23.70
CA LEU A 25 0.28 -7.26 23.76
C LEU A 25 -0.20 -7.12 25.21
N ALA A 26 -0.95 -6.05 25.49
CA ALA A 26 -1.51 -5.80 26.82
C ALA A 26 -2.47 -6.95 27.25
N PRO A 27 -2.69 -7.14 28.55
CA PRO A 27 -3.80 -7.98 29.02
C PRO A 27 -5.13 -7.50 28.43
N TYR A 28 -6.00 -8.44 28.07
CA TYR A 28 -7.31 -8.14 27.47
C TYR A 28 -8.12 -7.14 28.30
N GLU A 29 -8.08 -7.25 29.63
CA GLU A 29 -8.80 -6.41 30.58
C GLU A 29 -8.34 -4.94 30.54
N THR A 30 -7.10 -4.68 30.10
CA THR A 30 -6.52 -3.34 30.01
C THR A 30 -6.24 -2.91 28.57
N LYS A 31 -6.74 -3.65 27.56
CA LYS A 31 -6.45 -3.42 26.14
C LYS A 31 -6.75 -2.00 25.64
N GLU A 32 -7.75 -1.34 26.23
CA GLU A 32 -8.13 0.05 25.88
C GLU A 32 -7.33 1.11 26.65
N LYS A 33 -6.74 0.72 27.78
CA LYS A 33 -5.96 1.60 28.67
C LYS A 33 -4.46 1.51 28.42
N ALA A 34 -4.03 0.59 27.57
CA ALA A 34 -2.63 0.43 27.22
C ALA A 34 -2.12 1.75 26.62
N PRO A 35 -1.04 2.35 27.17
CA PRO A 35 -0.51 3.58 26.61
C PRO A 35 -0.06 3.31 25.17
N PRO A 36 -0.27 4.25 24.25
CA PRO A 36 0.35 4.14 22.93
C PRO A 36 1.87 4.03 23.14
N PRO A 37 2.57 3.17 22.39
CA PRO A 37 4.02 3.15 22.44
C PRO A 37 4.53 4.54 22.08
N ALA A 38 5.63 4.93 22.72
CA ALA A 38 6.20 6.25 22.53
C ALA A 38 6.49 6.47 21.03
N GLU A 39 5.97 7.56 20.46
CA GLU A 39 6.20 7.93 19.05
C GLU A 39 7.68 7.89 18.68
N ARG A 40 8.55 8.22 19.64
CA ARG A 40 10.01 8.12 19.53
C ARG A 40 10.49 6.72 19.10
N LEU A 41 9.90 5.65 19.64
CA LEU A 41 10.29 4.27 19.33
C LEU A 41 9.85 3.86 17.92
N SER A 42 8.64 4.26 17.51
CA SER A 42 8.16 4.05 16.15
C SER A 42 9.01 4.83 15.14
N ALA A 43 9.41 6.06 15.45
CA ALA A 43 10.34 6.84 14.63
C ALA A 43 11.76 6.23 14.58
N GLU A 44 12.24 5.65 15.68
CA GLU A 44 13.51 4.92 15.74
C GLU A 44 13.48 3.69 14.82
N PHE A 45 12.37 2.93 14.80
CA PHE A 45 12.16 1.82 13.87
C PHE A 45 12.23 2.28 12.41
N VAL A 46 11.50 3.34 12.04
CA VAL A 46 11.51 3.89 10.67
C VAL A 46 12.92 4.30 10.26
N ARG A 47 13.63 5.02 11.15
CA ARG A 47 14.99 5.49 10.88
C ARG A 47 15.96 4.33 10.70
N TYR A 48 15.88 3.33 11.57
CA TYR A 48 16.71 2.14 11.47
C TYR A 48 16.43 1.38 10.17
N TYR A 49 15.15 1.12 9.86
CA TYR A 49 14.75 0.42 8.64
C TYR A 49 15.28 1.11 7.37
N ARG A 50 15.15 2.45 7.29
CA ARG A 50 15.65 3.22 6.14
C ARG A 50 17.16 3.28 6.05
N ALA A 51 17.87 3.14 7.16
CA ALA A 51 19.33 3.07 7.18
C ALA A 51 19.86 1.71 6.69
N LEU A 52 19.01 0.67 6.65
CA LEU A 52 19.36 -0.62 6.06
C LEU A 52 19.36 -0.53 4.53
N GLU A 53 20.37 -1.14 3.93
CA GLU A 53 20.42 -1.38 2.49
C GLU A 53 19.21 -2.25 2.06
N ALA A 54 18.68 -1.95 0.88
CA ALA A 54 17.60 -2.73 0.30
C ALA A 54 18.04 -4.18 0.01
N GLY A 55 17.07 -5.11 -0.01
CA GLY A 55 17.34 -6.53 -0.24
C GLY A 55 17.63 -7.30 1.07
N PRO A 56 18.74 -8.06 1.17
CA PRO A 56 18.94 -9.00 2.28
C PRO A 56 18.82 -8.43 3.70
N PRO A 57 19.36 -7.23 4.03
CA PRO A 57 19.26 -6.70 5.40
C PRO A 57 17.83 -6.38 5.82
N ARG A 58 17.04 -5.77 4.93
CA ARG A 58 15.61 -5.50 5.18
C ARG A 58 14.79 -6.80 5.21
N ALA A 59 15.11 -7.75 4.34
CA ALA A 59 14.48 -9.07 4.30
C ALA A 59 14.65 -9.83 5.63
N GLU A 60 15.86 -9.81 6.22
CA GLU A 60 16.15 -10.43 7.51
C GLU A 60 15.33 -9.78 8.65
N LEU A 61 15.30 -8.45 8.71
CA LEU A 61 14.53 -7.72 9.71
C LEU A 61 13.02 -8.03 9.61
N LEU A 62 12.47 -8.05 8.39
CA LEU A 62 11.06 -8.38 8.15
C LEU A 62 10.74 -9.84 8.52
N THR A 63 11.66 -10.76 8.25
CA THR A 63 11.50 -12.18 8.60
C THR A 63 11.45 -12.36 10.12
N ARG A 64 12.33 -11.68 10.85
CA ARG A 64 12.33 -11.68 12.33
C ARG A 64 11.08 -11.06 12.91
N LEU A 65 10.66 -9.90 12.38
CA LEU A 65 9.41 -9.26 12.79
C LEU A 65 8.21 -10.21 12.62
N ALA A 66 8.12 -10.88 11.47
CA ALA A 66 7.02 -11.80 11.18
C ALA A 66 7.02 -13.05 12.09
N ARG A 67 8.21 -13.61 12.35
CA ARG A 67 8.37 -14.85 13.13
C ARG A 67 8.21 -14.62 14.63
N ASP A 68 8.90 -13.61 15.16
CA ASP A 68 9.08 -13.44 16.60
C ASP A 68 7.95 -12.60 17.23
N PHE A 69 7.24 -11.80 16.42
CA PHE A 69 6.17 -10.90 16.86
C PHE A 69 4.82 -11.22 16.21
N GLY A 70 4.61 -12.48 15.85
CA GLY A 70 3.35 -13.01 15.36
C GLY A 70 2.30 -13.21 16.46
N VAL A 71 1.47 -14.23 16.27
CA VAL A 71 0.41 -14.62 17.21
C VAL A 71 0.99 -15.51 18.32
N ASP A 72 0.54 -15.31 19.56
CA ASP A 72 0.84 -16.23 20.66
C ASP A 72 -0.05 -17.48 20.55
N HIS A 73 0.50 -18.53 19.94
CA HIS A 73 -0.21 -19.79 19.71
C HIS A 73 -0.64 -20.50 21.00
N GLY A 74 0.07 -20.29 22.12
CA GLY A 74 -0.31 -20.83 23.42
C GLY A 74 -1.59 -20.19 23.93
N ARG A 75 -1.67 -18.85 23.88
CA ARG A 75 -2.90 -18.12 24.23
C ARG A 75 -4.05 -18.44 23.28
N VAL A 76 -3.80 -18.58 21.98
CA VAL A 76 -4.86 -18.97 21.04
C VAL A 76 -5.46 -20.32 21.41
N ALA A 77 -4.63 -21.34 21.70
CA ALA A 77 -5.13 -22.64 22.12
C ALA A 77 -5.93 -22.56 23.44
N GLU A 78 -5.42 -21.81 24.42
CA GLU A 78 -6.09 -21.60 25.71
C GLU A 78 -7.48 -20.97 25.54
N PHE A 79 -7.58 -19.86 24.79
CA PHE A 79 -8.85 -19.15 24.61
C PHE A 79 -9.80 -19.86 23.66
N SER A 80 -9.29 -20.67 22.72
CA SER A 80 -10.11 -21.57 21.91
C SER A 80 -10.82 -22.62 22.78
N ALA A 81 -10.09 -23.23 23.73
CA ALA A 81 -10.68 -24.18 24.68
C ALA A 81 -11.75 -23.52 25.58
N LYS A 82 -11.53 -22.27 26.01
CA LYS A 82 -12.53 -21.51 26.79
C LYS A 82 -13.82 -21.25 26.02
N VAL A 83 -13.75 -20.97 24.71
CA VAL A 83 -14.94 -20.80 23.86
C VAL A 83 -15.71 -22.12 23.76
N LEU A 84 -15.02 -23.24 23.53
CA LEU A 84 -15.65 -24.57 23.48
C LEU A 84 -16.32 -24.92 24.80
N GLN A 85 -15.64 -24.71 25.92
CA GLN A 85 -16.17 -24.97 27.26
C GLN A 85 -17.43 -24.12 27.55
N ALA A 86 -17.42 -22.84 27.18
CA ALA A 86 -18.58 -21.97 27.37
C ALA A 86 -19.80 -22.46 26.59
N ARG A 87 -19.59 -23.00 25.38
CA ARG A 87 -20.63 -23.59 24.54
C ARG A 87 -21.17 -24.90 25.12
N GLU A 88 -20.29 -25.81 25.54
CA GLU A 88 -20.67 -27.10 26.13
C GLU A 88 -21.48 -26.92 27.42
N GLN A 89 -21.11 -25.96 28.25
CA GLN A 89 -21.81 -25.63 29.49
C GLN A 89 -23.08 -24.81 29.28
N GLN A 90 -23.46 -24.52 28.03
CA GLN A 90 -24.61 -23.69 27.67
C GLN A 90 -24.64 -22.36 28.47
N ARG A 91 -23.48 -21.72 28.59
CA ARG A 91 -23.36 -20.43 29.29
C ARG A 91 -24.24 -19.38 28.60
N GLU A 92 -24.62 -18.36 29.34
CA GLU A 92 -25.35 -17.21 28.79
C GLU A 92 -24.61 -16.58 27.60
N LEU A 93 -25.36 -16.02 26.65
CA LEU A 93 -24.82 -15.47 25.42
C LEU A 93 -23.72 -14.42 25.66
N GLY A 94 -23.86 -13.59 26.70
CA GLY A 94 -22.85 -12.58 27.07
C GLY A 94 -21.49 -13.20 27.41
N ALA A 95 -21.47 -14.30 28.16
CA ALA A 95 -20.23 -14.99 28.52
C ALA A 95 -19.57 -15.65 27.30
N LEU A 96 -20.36 -16.22 26.38
CA LEU A 96 -19.85 -16.77 25.13
C LEU A 96 -19.21 -15.68 24.25
N LEU A 97 -19.91 -14.56 24.05
CA LEU A 97 -19.40 -13.44 23.26
C LEU A 97 -18.13 -12.82 23.86
N GLN A 98 -18.02 -12.76 25.20
CA GLN A 98 -16.79 -12.31 25.86
C GLN A 98 -15.63 -13.28 25.63
N ALA A 99 -15.88 -14.60 25.63
CA ALA A 99 -14.86 -15.59 25.32
C ALA A 99 -14.40 -15.49 23.85
N GLU A 100 -15.33 -15.31 22.93
CA GLU A 100 -15.03 -15.08 21.50
C GLU A 100 -14.23 -13.80 21.27
N ASP A 101 -14.56 -12.71 21.96
CA ASP A 101 -13.82 -11.45 21.82
C ASP A 101 -12.40 -11.54 22.40
N ARG A 102 -12.20 -12.29 23.50
CA ARG A 102 -10.86 -12.61 24.01
C ARG A 102 -10.05 -13.43 23.01
N LEU A 103 -10.65 -14.45 22.40
CA LEU A 103 -9.99 -15.23 21.35
C LEU A 103 -9.63 -14.33 20.14
N ARG A 104 -10.56 -13.50 19.69
CA ARG A 104 -10.33 -12.53 18.60
C ARG A 104 -9.20 -11.58 18.93
N TYR A 105 -9.10 -11.09 20.17
CA TYR A 105 -8.02 -10.23 20.62
C TYR A 105 -6.65 -10.92 20.48
N TYR A 106 -6.50 -12.13 21.02
CA TYR A 106 -5.24 -12.87 21.00
C TYR A 106 -4.87 -13.48 19.64
N LEU A 107 -5.83 -13.57 18.70
CA LEU A 107 -5.56 -13.89 17.30
C LEU A 107 -4.89 -12.74 16.53
N ASN A 108 -4.84 -11.52 17.09
CA ASN A 108 -4.10 -10.43 16.45
C ASN A 108 -2.59 -10.57 16.69
N PRO A 109 -1.76 -10.60 15.64
CA PRO A 109 -0.31 -10.62 15.80
C PRO A 109 0.22 -9.29 16.36
N GLN A 110 1.33 -9.33 17.10
CA GLN A 110 1.89 -8.15 17.76
C GLN A 110 2.38 -7.09 16.76
N TYR A 111 2.96 -7.51 15.63
CA TYR A 111 3.36 -6.59 14.56
C TYR A 111 2.20 -5.74 13.99
N ARG A 112 0.94 -6.17 14.15
CA ARG A 112 -0.23 -5.35 13.78
C ARG A 112 -0.29 -4.07 14.59
N GLY A 113 0.04 -4.13 15.89
CA GLY A 113 0.13 -2.96 16.76
C GLY A 113 1.22 -2.00 16.29
N LEU A 114 2.41 -2.52 15.95
CA LEU A 114 3.48 -1.72 15.35
C LEU A 114 2.98 -0.99 14.08
N PHE A 115 2.34 -1.69 13.14
CA PHE A 115 1.82 -1.06 11.92
C PHE A 115 0.76 0.01 12.21
N GLN A 116 -0.13 -0.20 13.17
CA GLN A 116 -1.12 0.79 13.59
C GLN A 116 -0.46 2.06 14.13
N HIS A 117 0.62 1.93 14.90
CA HIS A 117 1.35 3.09 15.44
C HIS A 117 2.18 3.79 14.38
N LEU A 118 2.86 3.04 13.52
CA LEU A 118 3.56 3.60 12.37
C LEU A 118 2.60 4.40 11.48
N GLY A 119 1.38 3.92 11.24
CA GLY A 119 0.37 4.62 10.44
C GLY A 119 -0.10 5.96 11.02
N ARG A 120 0.11 6.21 12.32
CA ARG A 120 -0.22 7.49 12.98
C ARG A 120 0.89 8.53 12.89
N LEU A 121 2.12 8.11 12.57
CA LEU A 121 3.24 9.04 12.41
C LEU A 121 3.05 9.92 11.17
N GLU A 122 3.63 11.11 11.21
CA GLU A 122 3.79 11.94 10.02
C GLU A 122 4.60 11.18 8.95
N GLY A 123 4.05 11.04 7.75
CA GLY A 123 4.65 10.21 6.68
C GLY A 123 4.59 8.70 6.93
N GLY A 124 3.90 8.25 7.98
CA GLY A 124 3.80 6.86 8.40
C GLY A 124 3.12 5.93 7.38
N LEU A 125 2.02 6.39 6.78
CA LEU A 125 1.34 5.63 5.71
C LEU A 125 2.25 5.40 4.51
N ARG A 126 3.02 6.43 4.10
CA ARG A 126 4.01 6.30 3.01
C ARG A 126 5.07 5.26 3.35
N PHE A 127 5.56 5.27 4.59
CA PHE A 127 6.52 4.26 5.05
C PHE A 127 5.93 2.85 5.05
N LEU A 128 4.67 2.65 5.44
CA LEU A 128 4.05 1.33 5.42
C LEU A 128 3.85 0.79 3.99
N VAL A 129 3.59 1.68 3.03
CA VAL A 129 3.59 1.33 1.60
C VAL A 129 4.99 0.92 1.14
N GLU A 130 6.02 1.70 1.50
CA GLU A 130 7.44 1.37 1.22
C GLU A 130 7.81 -0.01 1.79
N LEU A 131 7.56 -0.23 3.09
CA LEU A 131 7.84 -1.47 3.80
C LEU A 131 7.13 -2.68 3.18
N ARG A 132 5.87 -2.51 2.76
CA ARG A 132 5.15 -3.58 2.04
C ARG A 132 5.71 -3.81 0.64
N GLY A 133 6.19 -2.78 -0.04
CA GLY A 133 6.89 -2.91 -1.31
C GLY A 133 8.08 -3.85 -1.19
N ASP A 134 8.94 -3.61 -0.21
CA ASP A 134 10.10 -4.46 0.09
C ASP A 134 9.69 -5.89 0.47
N LEU A 135 8.59 -6.05 1.20
CA LEU A 135 8.04 -7.36 1.56
C LEU A 135 7.54 -8.14 0.33
N VAL A 136 6.85 -7.47 -0.59
CA VAL A 136 6.34 -8.05 -1.85
C VAL A 136 7.51 -8.43 -2.76
N GLU A 137 8.49 -7.54 -2.93
CA GLU A 137 9.70 -7.80 -3.70
C GLU A 137 10.50 -8.98 -3.11
N GLY A 138 10.69 -8.99 -1.79
CA GLY A 138 11.37 -10.06 -1.10
C GLY A 138 10.67 -11.42 -1.27
N LEU A 139 9.34 -11.45 -1.23
CA LEU A 139 8.56 -12.67 -1.51
C LEU A 139 8.69 -13.11 -2.97
N ALA A 140 8.70 -12.18 -3.92
CA ALA A 140 8.83 -12.47 -5.35
C ALA A 140 10.24 -13.02 -5.69
N THR A 141 11.27 -12.47 -5.08
CA THR A 141 12.67 -12.87 -5.26
C THR A 141 13.09 -14.06 -4.38
N LYS A 142 12.21 -14.51 -3.47
CA LYS A 142 12.49 -15.52 -2.43
C LYS A 142 13.59 -15.12 -1.45
N ALA A 143 13.87 -13.82 -1.31
CA ALA A 143 14.73 -13.29 -0.25
C ALA A 143 14.08 -13.39 1.14
N VAL A 144 12.74 -13.34 1.18
CA VAL A 144 11.93 -13.76 2.33
C VAL A 144 10.97 -14.87 1.90
N ASP A 145 10.77 -15.87 2.75
CA ASP A 145 9.77 -16.92 2.53
C ASP A 145 9.27 -17.48 3.88
N GLY A 146 8.23 -18.31 3.81
CA GLY A 146 7.62 -18.97 4.95
C GLY A 146 6.23 -18.43 5.29
N PRO A 147 5.48 -19.20 6.10
CA PRO A 147 4.08 -18.88 6.42
C PRO A 147 3.95 -17.57 7.22
N HIS A 148 4.89 -17.28 8.13
CA HIS A 148 4.86 -16.08 8.96
C HIS A 148 4.91 -14.78 8.13
N VAL A 149 5.80 -14.73 7.14
CA VAL A 149 5.98 -13.56 6.26
C VAL A 149 4.76 -13.35 5.36
N LYS A 150 4.20 -14.45 4.83
CA LYS A 150 2.96 -14.41 4.02
C LYS A 150 1.78 -13.89 4.83
N GLU A 151 1.65 -14.33 6.09
CA GLU A 151 0.63 -13.83 7.00
C GLU A 151 0.81 -12.35 7.32
N MET A 152 2.04 -11.92 7.63
CA MET A 152 2.35 -10.50 7.87
C MET A 152 2.02 -9.62 6.64
N ASN A 153 2.32 -10.09 5.42
CA ASN A 153 1.94 -9.41 4.18
C ASN A 153 0.41 -9.30 4.03
N GLY A 154 -0.33 -10.37 4.37
CA GLY A 154 -1.79 -10.38 4.36
C GLY A 154 -2.38 -9.36 5.35
N VAL A 155 -1.88 -9.33 6.58
CA VAL A 155 -2.28 -8.36 7.60
C VAL A 155 -2.03 -6.93 7.13
N LEU A 156 -0.82 -6.64 6.62
CA LEU A 156 -0.47 -5.29 6.15
C LEU A 156 -1.28 -4.89 4.91
N LYS A 157 -1.54 -5.81 3.98
CA LYS A 157 -2.43 -5.60 2.83
C LYS A 157 -3.84 -5.19 3.26
N ASN A 158 -4.40 -5.89 4.25
CA ASN A 158 -5.76 -5.62 4.74
C ASN A 158 -5.83 -4.24 5.38
N MET A 159 -4.84 -3.89 6.21
CA MET A 159 -4.75 -2.55 6.81
C MET A 159 -4.63 -1.44 5.76
N LEU A 160 -3.79 -1.64 4.74
CA LEU A 160 -3.66 -0.67 3.64
C LEU A 160 -4.93 -0.58 2.79
N SER A 161 -5.70 -1.66 2.65
CA SER A 161 -6.99 -1.63 1.94
C SER A 161 -8.02 -0.75 2.65
N GLU A 162 -8.01 -0.69 3.97
CA GLU A 162 -8.88 0.20 4.76
C GLU A 162 -8.44 1.66 4.62
N TRP A 163 -7.14 1.92 4.77
CA TRP A 163 -6.58 3.28 4.73
C TRP A 163 -6.59 3.91 3.34
N PHE A 164 -6.40 3.11 2.28
CA PHE A 164 -6.45 3.58 0.88
C PHE A 164 -7.83 3.33 0.23
N SER A 165 -8.89 3.36 1.03
CA SER A 165 -10.26 3.29 0.53
C SER A 165 -10.67 4.58 -0.17
N THR A 166 -11.71 4.50 -1.02
CA THR A 166 -12.12 5.59 -1.92
C THR A 166 -12.43 6.93 -1.26
N GLY A 167 -12.81 6.93 0.03
CA GLY A 167 -13.09 8.14 0.79
C GLY A 167 -11.85 9.00 1.06
N PHE A 168 -10.65 8.42 1.00
CA PHE A 168 -9.39 9.11 1.26
C PHE A 168 -8.61 9.45 -0.02
N LEU A 169 -9.14 9.08 -1.19
CA LEU A 169 -8.47 9.25 -2.47
C LEU A 169 -9.04 10.46 -3.23
N ASN A 170 -8.13 11.32 -3.68
CA ASN A 170 -8.43 12.45 -4.55
C ASN A 170 -8.11 12.07 -5.99
N LEU A 171 -9.07 12.33 -6.89
CA LEU A 171 -8.81 12.25 -8.33
C LEU A 171 -8.18 13.55 -8.79
N GLU A 172 -6.98 13.47 -9.36
CA GLU A 172 -6.26 14.62 -9.87
C GLU A 172 -6.04 14.48 -11.38
N ARG A 173 -6.33 15.55 -12.13
CA ARG A 173 -6.04 15.63 -13.56
C ARG A 173 -4.63 16.17 -13.77
N VAL A 174 -3.87 15.48 -14.60
CA VAL A 174 -2.53 15.89 -15.01
C VAL A 174 -2.63 16.63 -16.33
N THR A 175 -2.00 17.79 -16.38
CA THR A 175 -1.87 18.61 -17.59
C THR A 175 -0.42 19.07 -17.74
N TRP A 176 -0.11 19.73 -18.85
CA TRP A 176 1.22 20.31 -19.04
C TRP A 176 1.55 21.43 -18.04
N GLN A 177 0.56 21.97 -17.33
CA GLN A 177 0.74 22.95 -16.26
C GLN A 177 0.97 22.31 -14.88
N SER A 178 0.86 20.99 -14.76
CA SER A 178 1.14 20.28 -13.51
C SER A 178 2.63 20.40 -13.13
N PRO A 179 2.97 20.31 -11.83
CA PRO A 179 4.36 20.37 -11.39
C PRO A 179 5.23 19.33 -12.10
N CYS A 180 6.44 19.74 -12.50
CA CYS A 180 7.39 18.87 -13.21
C CYS A 180 7.69 17.58 -12.42
N GLU A 181 7.72 17.66 -11.08
CA GLU A 181 7.89 16.51 -10.20
C GLU A 181 6.80 15.44 -10.41
N VAL A 182 5.53 15.84 -10.56
CA VAL A 182 4.42 14.91 -10.80
C VAL A 182 4.56 14.26 -12.17
N LEU A 183 4.88 15.06 -13.20
CA LEU A 183 5.13 14.54 -14.55
C LEU A 183 6.29 13.54 -14.57
N GLN A 184 7.36 13.80 -13.83
CA GLN A 184 8.49 12.90 -13.70
C GLN A 184 8.08 11.58 -13.04
N LYS A 185 7.39 11.64 -11.89
CA LYS A 185 6.90 10.42 -11.22
C LYS A 185 5.99 9.58 -12.13
N ILE A 186 5.12 10.22 -12.91
CA ILE A 186 4.26 9.52 -13.88
C ILE A 186 5.10 8.89 -15.00
N SER A 187 6.11 9.61 -15.50
CA SER A 187 7.03 9.09 -16.53
C SER A 187 7.77 7.85 -16.03
N ASP A 188 8.28 7.89 -14.80
CA ASP A 188 9.10 6.83 -14.20
C ASP A 188 8.28 5.60 -13.82
N SER A 189 6.98 5.79 -13.53
CA SER A 189 6.07 4.72 -13.10
C SER A 189 5.23 4.11 -14.23
N GLU A 190 5.40 4.58 -15.47
CA GLU A 190 4.67 4.05 -16.63
C GLU A 190 5.15 2.64 -16.99
N ALA A 191 4.38 1.64 -16.59
CA ALA A 191 4.74 0.23 -16.73
C ALA A 191 4.24 -0.41 -18.03
N VAL A 192 3.25 0.19 -18.72
CA VAL A 192 2.63 -0.39 -19.91
C VAL A 192 3.33 0.09 -21.19
N HIS A 193 3.54 1.40 -21.31
CA HIS A 193 4.14 2.01 -22.50
C HIS A 193 5.16 3.09 -22.13
N PRO A 194 6.45 2.74 -21.92
CA PRO A 194 7.46 3.67 -21.46
C PRO A 194 7.46 5.01 -22.21
N VAL A 195 7.51 6.11 -21.46
CA VAL A 195 7.55 7.47 -22.02
C VAL A 195 8.92 7.69 -22.66
N ARG A 196 8.93 8.14 -23.92
CA ARG A 196 10.18 8.23 -24.70
C ARG A 196 11.01 9.47 -24.37
N ASN A 197 10.35 10.60 -24.17
CA ASN A 197 10.96 11.91 -23.90
C ASN A 197 9.89 12.91 -23.44
N TRP A 198 10.30 14.13 -23.07
CA TRP A 198 9.38 15.17 -22.60
C TRP A 198 8.36 15.64 -23.64
N VAL A 199 8.70 15.56 -24.93
CA VAL A 199 7.74 15.86 -26.00
C VAL A 199 6.64 14.79 -26.04
N ASP A 200 6.98 13.54 -25.79
CA ASP A 200 6.02 12.45 -25.64
C ASP A 200 5.11 12.66 -24.43
N MET A 201 5.68 13.03 -23.28
CA MET A 201 4.88 13.36 -22.10
C MET A 201 3.90 14.51 -22.38
N LYS A 202 4.37 15.59 -23.03
CA LYS A 202 3.53 16.73 -23.43
C LYS A 202 2.34 16.30 -24.27
N ARG A 203 2.53 15.36 -25.20
CA ARG A 203 1.43 14.80 -26.01
C ARG A 203 0.45 14.00 -25.15
N ARG A 204 0.93 13.15 -24.24
CA ARG A 204 0.09 12.29 -23.38
C ARG A 204 -0.79 13.05 -22.39
N VAL A 205 -0.41 14.28 -22.04
CA VAL A 205 -1.20 15.17 -21.16
C VAL A 205 -1.83 16.35 -21.90
N GLY A 206 -1.74 16.35 -23.24
CA GLY A 206 -2.20 17.42 -24.11
C GLY A 206 -3.60 17.17 -24.67
N SER A 207 -3.89 17.81 -25.80
CA SER A 207 -5.18 17.72 -26.50
C SER A 207 -5.49 16.29 -26.95
N TYR A 208 -6.77 15.92 -26.90
CA TYR A 208 -7.30 14.58 -27.14
C TYR A 208 -6.75 13.50 -26.20
N ARG A 209 -6.06 13.90 -25.13
CA ARG A 209 -5.54 12.99 -24.11
C ARG A 209 -5.97 13.49 -22.74
N ARG A 210 -6.21 12.54 -21.83
CA ARG A 210 -6.42 12.83 -20.42
C ARG A 210 -5.55 11.90 -19.63
N CYS A 211 -4.88 12.44 -18.62
CA CYS A 211 -4.12 11.67 -17.67
C CYS A 211 -4.65 12.01 -16.28
N TYR A 212 -4.98 10.98 -15.52
CA TYR A 212 -5.48 11.12 -14.16
C TYR A 212 -4.66 10.25 -13.23
N PHE A 213 -4.56 10.64 -11.97
CA PHE A 213 -4.06 9.77 -10.92
C PHE A 213 -4.91 9.88 -9.66
N PHE A 214 -4.81 8.86 -8.81
CA PHE A 214 -5.22 9.00 -7.42
C PHE A 214 -4.05 9.39 -6.54
N SER A 215 -4.25 10.42 -5.72
CA SER A 215 -3.44 10.70 -4.53
C SER A 215 -4.22 10.36 -3.28
N HIS A 216 -3.51 10.19 -2.17
CA HIS A 216 -4.13 10.05 -0.85
C HIS A 216 -4.11 11.41 -0.14
N CYS A 217 -5.17 11.74 0.61
CA CYS A 217 -5.27 13.03 1.31
C CYS A 217 -4.09 13.32 2.27
N ALA A 218 -3.52 12.28 2.88
CA ALA A 218 -2.34 12.37 3.75
C ALA A 218 -0.99 12.24 3.00
N ILE A 219 -1.00 11.99 1.68
CA ILE A 219 0.19 11.91 0.83
C ILE A 219 -0.08 12.69 -0.48
N PRO A 220 -0.28 14.02 -0.39
CA PRO A 220 -0.63 14.84 -1.54
C PRO A 220 0.50 14.87 -2.58
N GLY A 221 0.16 14.95 -3.87
CA GLY A 221 1.12 15.05 -4.97
C GLY A 221 1.92 13.77 -5.26
N GLU A 222 1.67 12.67 -4.54
CA GLU A 222 2.23 11.36 -4.84
C GLU A 222 1.21 10.55 -5.65
N PRO A 223 1.46 10.28 -6.94
CA PRO A 223 0.57 9.44 -7.72
C PRO A 223 0.66 8.01 -7.19
N LEU A 224 -0.48 7.38 -6.90
CA LEU A 224 -0.57 5.99 -6.42
C LEU A 224 -0.90 5.02 -7.55
N ILE A 225 -1.79 5.46 -8.44
CA ILE A 225 -2.21 4.76 -9.65
C ILE A 225 -2.51 5.81 -10.71
N VAL A 226 -2.01 5.60 -11.92
CA VAL A 226 -2.13 6.51 -13.05
C VAL A 226 -2.98 5.85 -14.13
N LEU A 227 -3.92 6.60 -14.71
CA LEU A 227 -4.75 6.20 -15.84
C LEU A 227 -4.56 7.20 -16.99
N HIS A 228 -4.14 6.67 -18.14
CA HIS A 228 -4.11 7.41 -19.38
C HIS A 228 -5.30 7.08 -20.27
N VAL A 229 -5.92 8.13 -20.82
CA VAL A 229 -7.11 8.08 -21.65
C VAL A 229 -6.83 8.78 -22.97
N ALA A 230 -7.25 8.16 -24.07
CA ALA A 230 -7.31 8.80 -25.38
C ALA A 230 -8.77 9.09 -25.74
N LEU A 231 -9.02 10.31 -26.19
CA LEU A 231 -10.32 10.76 -26.68
C LEU A 231 -10.35 10.61 -28.20
N THR A 232 -11.26 9.80 -28.72
CA THR A 232 -11.34 9.41 -30.14
C THR A 232 -12.78 9.43 -30.66
N SER A 233 -12.94 9.32 -31.97
CA SER A 233 -14.25 9.18 -32.65
C SER A 233 -14.76 7.75 -32.73
N ASP A 234 -13.91 6.77 -32.44
CA ASP A 234 -14.14 5.35 -32.61
C ASP A 234 -13.26 4.55 -31.66
N ILE A 235 -13.64 3.28 -31.42
CA ILE A 235 -12.85 2.36 -30.61
C ILE A 235 -11.62 1.94 -31.42
N SER A 236 -10.46 2.49 -31.05
CA SER A 236 -9.18 2.16 -31.68
C SER A 236 -8.81 0.68 -31.50
N SER A 237 -8.33 0.08 -32.58
CA SER A 237 -7.82 -1.30 -32.62
C SER A 237 -6.30 -1.39 -32.39
N SER A 238 -5.59 -0.27 -32.27
CA SER A 238 -4.13 -0.24 -32.16
C SER A 238 -3.62 0.81 -31.17
N ILE A 239 -2.80 0.37 -30.22
CA ILE A 239 -2.08 1.26 -29.31
C ILE A 239 -1.07 2.15 -30.07
N GLN A 240 -0.46 1.65 -31.14
CA GLN A 240 0.51 2.43 -31.91
C GLN A 240 -0.16 3.60 -32.60
N ALA A 241 -1.43 3.46 -33.01
CA ALA A 241 -2.22 4.57 -33.51
C ALA A 241 -2.39 5.63 -32.41
N ILE A 242 -2.73 5.25 -31.18
CA ILE A 242 -2.93 6.18 -30.06
C ILE A 242 -1.62 6.90 -29.66
N VAL A 243 -0.50 6.19 -29.51
CA VAL A 243 0.73 6.77 -28.95
C VAL A 243 1.52 7.58 -29.98
N LYS A 244 1.45 7.21 -31.27
CA LYS A 244 2.20 7.92 -32.33
C LYS A 244 1.40 9.05 -32.99
N GLU A 245 0.08 9.07 -32.82
CA GLU A 245 -0.76 10.14 -33.33
C GLU A 245 -0.33 11.49 -32.75
N VAL A 246 -0.15 12.45 -33.63
CA VAL A 246 0.13 13.84 -33.30
C VAL A 246 -1.12 14.62 -33.68
N PRO A 247 -1.95 15.04 -32.70
CA PRO A 247 -3.13 15.82 -32.99
C PRO A 247 -2.73 17.14 -33.69
N PRO A 248 -3.38 17.51 -34.79
CA PRO A 248 -3.04 18.70 -35.57
C PRO A 248 -3.48 20.01 -34.92
N LEU A 249 -4.33 19.97 -33.89
CA LEU A 249 -4.95 21.14 -33.25
C LEU A 249 -4.58 21.20 -31.76
N GLU A 250 -4.25 22.40 -31.27
CA GLU A 250 -4.13 22.66 -29.82
C GLU A 250 -5.51 22.70 -29.15
N THR A 251 -6.57 23.07 -29.89
CA THR A 251 -7.96 23.08 -29.43
C THR A 251 -8.71 21.83 -29.86
N GLU A 252 -9.40 21.21 -28.91
CA GLU A 252 -10.18 19.99 -29.13
C GLU A 252 -11.54 20.33 -29.77
N ASP A 253 -11.89 19.57 -30.81
CA ASP A 253 -13.23 19.55 -31.39
C ASP A 253 -14.09 18.54 -30.62
N THR A 254 -14.92 19.04 -29.70
CA THR A 254 -15.75 18.21 -28.82
C THR A 254 -16.74 17.35 -29.59
N ASP A 255 -17.26 17.84 -30.71
CA ASP A 255 -18.30 17.17 -31.51
C ASP A 255 -17.78 15.88 -32.18
N LYS A 256 -16.45 15.73 -32.27
CA LYS A 256 -15.78 14.54 -32.80
C LYS A 256 -15.44 13.49 -31.74
N ILE A 257 -15.57 13.82 -30.46
CA ILE A 257 -15.19 12.93 -29.37
C ILE A 257 -16.39 12.09 -28.97
N THR A 258 -16.41 10.82 -29.39
CA THR A 258 -17.50 9.88 -29.06
C THR A 258 -17.05 8.79 -28.09
N THR A 259 -15.74 8.55 -28.01
CA THR A 259 -15.16 7.38 -27.34
C THR A 259 -13.98 7.79 -26.46
N ALA A 260 -13.95 7.27 -25.23
CA ALA A 260 -12.81 7.40 -24.31
C ALA A 260 -12.13 6.03 -24.13
N ILE A 261 -10.88 5.93 -24.55
CA ILE A 261 -10.11 4.68 -24.52
C ILE A 261 -9.08 4.72 -23.39
N PHE A 262 -9.24 3.82 -22.42
CA PHE A 262 -8.27 3.60 -21.35
C PHE A 262 -7.13 2.72 -21.87
N TYR A 263 -5.99 3.32 -22.20
CA TYR A 263 -4.89 2.64 -22.88
C TYR A 263 -3.69 2.31 -22.00
N SER A 264 -3.58 2.93 -20.81
CA SER A 264 -2.58 2.55 -19.80
C SER A 264 -3.13 2.77 -18.40
N ILE A 265 -2.95 1.77 -17.53
CA ILE A 265 -3.21 1.84 -16.09
C ILE A 265 -1.95 1.33 -15.39
N SER A 266 -1.27 2.21 -14.65
CA SER A 266 -0.01 1.90 -14.00
C SER A 266 -0.12 2.12 -12.49
N LEU A 267 0.18 1.08 -11.70
CA LEU A 267 0.35 1.20 -10.25
C LEU A 267 1.77 1.69 -9.98
N THR A 268 1.89 2.83 -9.31
CA THR A 268 3.20 3.45 -9.06
C THR A 268 3.86 2.88 -7.80
N GLN A 269 3.05 2.51 -6.80
CA GLN A 269 3.51 2.03 -5.51
C GLN A 269 3.29 0.51 -5.39
N GLN A 270 4.35 -0.27 -5.51
CA GLN A 270 4.27 -1.75 -5.44
C GLN A 270 3.70 -2.26 -4.11
N GLY A 271 3.92 -1.52 -3.02
CA GLY A 271 3.31 -1.83 -1.72
C GLY A 271 1.78 -1.75 -1.69
N LEU A 272 1.13 -1.19 -2.71
CA LEU A 272 -0.33 -1.18 -2.87
C LEU A 272 -0.83 -2.29 -3.82
N GLN A 273 0.04 -3.19 -4.28
CA GLN A 273 -0.37 -4.29 -5.16
C GLN A 273 -1.48 -5.13 -4.50
N GLY A 274 -2.56 -5.37 -5.23
CA GLY A 274 -3.72 -6.12 -4.74
C GLY A 274 -4.64 -5.34 -3.79
N VAL A 275 -4.37 -4.05 -3.54
CA VAL A 275 -5.38 -3.10 -3.00
C VAL A 275 -6.22 -2.62 -4.19
N GLU A 276 -7.55 -2.58 -4.04
CA GLU A 276 -8.49 -2.37 -5.14
C GLU A 276 -8.57 -0.92 -5.66
N LEU A 277 -7.45 -0.28 -6.03
CA LEU A 277 -7.46 1.10 -6.50
C LEU A 277 -8.02 1.26 -7.93
N GLY A 278 -7.72 0.31 -8.82
CA GLY A 278 -8.00 0.42 -10.26
C GLY A 278 -9.49 0.47 -10.61
N THR A 279 -10.31 -0.40 -10.00
CA THR A 279 -11.76 -0.45 -10.28
C THR A 279 -12.45 0.88 -9.93
N TYR A 280 -12.05 1.51 -8.82
CA TYR A 280 -12.59 2.80 -8.42
C TYR A 280 -12.07 3.95 -9.27
N LEU A 281 -10.80 3.89 -9.70
CA LEU A 281 -10.20 4.89 -10.58
C LEU A 281 -11.00 4.99 -11.89
N ILE A 282 -11.25 3.85 -12.54
CA ILE A 282 -12.03 3.79 -13.77
C ILE A 282 -13.41 4.41 -13.56
N LYS A 283 -14.15 4.00 -12.52
CA LYS A 283 -15.49 4.52 -12.24
C LYS A 283 -15.50 6.03 -12.01
N ARG A 284 -14.51 6.59 -11.31
CA ARG A 284 -14.43 8.03 -11.08
C ARG A 284 -14.02 8.79 -12.34
N VAL A 285 -13.07 8.27 -13.12
CA VAL A 285 -12.64 8.92 -14.36
C VAL A 285 -13.76 8.91 -15.41
N VAL A 286 -14.56 7.85 -15.51
CA VAL A 286 -15.75 7.85 -16.38
C VAL A 286 -16.70 8.99 -16.00
N LYS A 287 -17.00 9.16 -14.70
CA LYS A 287 -17.86 10.26 -14.24
C LYS A 287 -17.27 11.64 -14.55
N GLU A 288 -15.96 11.79 -14.36
CA GLU A 288 -15.26 13.05 -14.67
C GLU A 288 -15.30 13.38 -16.16
N LEU A 289 -15.11 12.37 -17.01
CA LEU A 289 -15.17 12.54 -18.47
C LEU A 289 -16.58 12.90 -18.95
N GLN A 290 -17.63 12.33 -18.34
CA GLN A 290 -19.02 12.66 -18.65
C GLN A 290 -19.40 14.10 -18.30
N VAL A 291 -18.73 14.71 -17.31
CA VAL A 291 -18.93 16.12 -16.97
C VAL A 291 -18.16 17.04 -17.93
N GLY A 292 -16.94 16.64 -18.32
CA GLY A 292 -16.04 17.46 -19.12
C GLY A 292 -16.23 17.38 -20.64
N VAL A 293 -16.90 16.34 -21.14
CA VAL A 293 -17.20 16.14 -22.56
C VAL A 293 -18.72 15.90 -22.67
N PRO A 294 -19.51 16.87 -23.17
CA PRO A 294 -20.94 16.66 -23.41
C PRO A 294 -21.16 15.59 -24.49
N GLU A 295 -22.31 14.91 -24.44
CA GLU A 295 -22.71 13.84 -25.38
C GLU A 295 -22.65 14.24 -26.86
#